data_AF-A0A0B2QKD5-F1
#
_entry.id   AF-A0A0B2QKD5-F1
#
_cell.length_a   1.000
_cell.length_b   1.000
_cell.length_c   1.000
_cell.angle_alpha   90.00
_cell.angle_beta   90.00
_cell.angle_gamma   90.00
#
_symmetry.space_group_name_H-M   'P 1'
#
loop_
_entity.id
_entity.type
_entity.pdbx_description
1 polymer ?
#
loop_
_entity_poly.entity_id
_entity_poly.type
_entity_poly.pdbx_seq_one_letter_code
_entity_poly.pdbx_strand_id
1 'polypeptide(L)'
;IQDTACPLCGDVQEEVGHLFFNCKKILGLWWESMSWIQAMGPLSASPVDHFLQFCDGFGAEKNHSTCCGWWVALTSTIWKHRNFLIFQDKPFEPQKVMEDAMFSIWSWLKARQKGYNISFNHWSSNISESFG
;
A
#
# COMPACT_ATOMS: atom_id res chain seq x y z
N ILE A 1 7.06 -22.90 -21.23
CA ILE A 1 7.97 -21.98 -20.49
C ILE A 1 7.06 -21.18 -19.59
N GLN A 2 7.17 -21.32 -18.26
CA GLN A 2 6.43 -20.46 -17.35
C GLN A 2 6.96 -19.04 -17.57
N ASP A 3 6.07 -18.11 -17.91
CA ASP A 3 6.43 -16.71 -17.96
C ASP A 3 6.75 -16.27 -16.53
N THR A 4 8.02 -15.99 -16.26
CA THR A 4 8.50 -15.52 -14.96
C THR A 4 8.50 -14.00 -14.90
N ALA A 5 8.07 -13.29 -15.96
CA ALA A 5 7.95 -11.85 -15.94
C ALA A 5 6.86 -11.42 -14.95
N CYS A 6 7.05 -10.25 -14.37
CA CYS A 6 6.11 -9.61 -13.49
C CYS A 6 4.79 -9.42 -14.24
N PRO A 7 3.68 -9.99 -13.75
CA PRO A 7 2.40 -9.96 -14.45
C PRO A 7 1.84 -8.54 -14.58
N LEU A 8 2.32 -7.60 -13.76
CA LEU A 8 1.84 -6.21 -13.74
C LEU A 8 2.51 -5.35 -14.82
N CYS A 9 3.84 -5.47 -14.98
CA CYS A 9 4.60 -4.61 -15.89
C CYS A 9 5.10 -5.33 -17.15
N GLY A 10 5.27 -6.65 -17.09
CA GLY A 10 5.82 -7.48 -18.17
C GLY A 10 7.33 -7.30 -18.44
N ASP A 11 8.04 -6.43 -17.70
CA ASP A 11 9.40 -6.03 -18.07
C ASP A 11 10.52 -6.78 -17.33
N VAL A 12 10.27 -7.19 -16.08
CA VAL A 12 11.29 -7.74 -15.16
C VAL A 12 10.75 -9.00 -14.53
N GLN A 13 11.61 -9.94 -14.13
CA GLN A 13 11.21 -11.12 -13.38
C GLN A 13 10.37 -10.77 -12.14
N GLU A 14 9.33 -11.55 -11.86
CA GLU A 14 8.51 -11.41 -10.67
C GLU A 14 9.31 -11.82 -9.42
N GLU A 15 9.90 -10.82 -8.77
CA GLU A 15 10.51 -10.96 -7.45
C GLU A 15 9.72 -10.18 -6.42
N VAL A 16 9.79 -10.57 -5.15
CA VAL A 16 9.05 -9.92 -4.04
C VAL A 16 9.33 -8.41 -4.01
N GLY A 17 10.60 -8.02 -4.05
CA GLY A 17 10.98 -6.60 -4.01
C GLY A 17 10.49 -5.83 -5.24
N HIS A 18 10.52 -6.46 -6.41
CA HIS A 18 9.97 -5.87 -7.62
C HIS A 18 8.45 -5.72 -7.54
N LEU A 19 7.73 -6.82 -7.28
CA LEU A 19 6.28 -6.85 -7.26
C LEU A 19 5.69 -5.84 -6.28
N PHE A 20 6.23 -5.77 -5.06
CA PHE A 20 5.63 -4.94 -4.02
C PHE A 20 6.15 -3.52 -3.97
N PHE A 21 7.37 -3.22 -4.43
CA PHE A 21 7.99 -1.92 -4.17
C PHE A 21 8.55 -1.22 -5.40
N ASN A 22 9.11 -1.94 -6.38
CA ASN A 22 9.80 -1.33 -7.53
C ASN A 22 9.05 -1.41 -8.86
N CYS A 23 7.93 -2.15 -8.94
CA CYS A 23 7.16 -2.27 -10.16
C CYS A 23 6.61 -0.89 -10.56
N LYS A 24 6.77 -0.51 -11.83
CA LYS A 24 6.25 0.77 -12.36
C LYS A 24 4.75 0.98 -12.17
N LYS A 25 3.98 -0.12 -12.03
CA LYS A 25 2.54 -0.08 -11.73
C LYS A 25 2.23 0.16 -10.25
N ILE A 26 3.19 -0.04 -9.36
CA ILE A 26 3.04 0.01 -7.90
C ILE A 26 3.72 1.24 -7.29
N LEU A 27 4.82 1.74 -7.87
CA LEU A 27 5.57 2.88 -7.36
C LEU A 27 4.70 4.09 -7.03
N GLY A 28 3.73 4.42 -7.90
CA GLY A 28 2.80 5.52 -7.67
C GLY A 28 1.98 5.38 -6.38
N LEU A 29 1.61 4.16 -6.00
CA LEU A 29 0.85 3.89 -4.77
C LEU A 29 1.69 4.23 -3.53
N TRP A 30 2.97 3.86 -3.54
CA TRP A 30 3.87 4.18 -2.44
C TRP A 30 4.22 5.65 -2.38
N TRP A 31 4.46 6.32 -3.52
CA TRP A 31 4.72 7.75 -3.55
C TRP A 31 3.56 8.57 -3.02
N GLU A 32 2.33 8.21 -3.40
CA GLU A 32 1.13 8.83 -2.83
C GLU A 32 1.06 8.60 -1.31
N SER A 33 1.32 7.37 -0.85
CA SER A 33 1.36 7.04 0.59
C SER A 33 2.43 7.84 1.35
N MET A 34 3.62 8.02 0.75
CA MET A 34 4.71 8.81 1.32
C MET A 34 4.34 10.30 1.44
N SER A 35 3.55 10.82 0.49
CA SER A 35 3.10 12.22 0.53
C SER A 35 2.22 12.52 1.75
N TRP A 36 1.41 11.55 2.20
CA TRP A 36 0.56 11.70 3.38
C TRP A 36 1.36 11.84 4.67
N ILE A 37 2.55 11.25 4.69
CA ILE A 37 3.44 11.22 5.86
C ILE A 37 4.65 12.15 5.70
N GLN A 38 4.63 13.05 4.70
CA GLN A 38 5.70 13.99 4.38
C GLN A 38 7.10 13.33 4.29
N ALA A 39 7.15 12.07 3.84
CA ALA A 39 8.39 11.33 3.68
C ALA A 39 9.02 11.60 2.32
N MET A 40 10.34 11.75 2.29
CA MET A 40 11.12 11.88 1.07
C MET A 40 12.29 10.91 1.10
N GLY A 41 12.58 10.28 -0.03
CA GLY A 41 13.74 9.40 -0.20
C GLY A 41 13.41 8.12 -0.97
N PRO A 42 14.45 7.35 -1.34
CA PRO A 42 14.24 6.05 -1.96
C PRO A 42 13.64 5.06 -0.95
N LEU A 43 12.67 4.27 -1.40
CA LEU A 43 12.16 3.13 -0.65
C LEU A 43 13.03 1.89 -0.90
N SER A 44 13.28 1.11 0.15
CA SER A 44 14.00 -0.15 0.01
C SER A 44 13.22 -1.18 -0.81
N ALA A 45 13.91 -1.97 -1.62
CA ALA A 45 13.33 -3.13 -2.28
C ALA A 45 13.18 -4.36 -1.35
N SER A 46 13.88 -4.34 -0.21
CA SER A 46 13.80 -5.39 0.81
C SER A 46 12.52 -5.21 1.63
N PRO A 47 11.64 -6.22 1.74
CA PRO A 47 10.37 -6.08 2.47
C PRO A 47 10.55 -5.64 3.93
N VAL A 48 11.56 -6.18 4.62
CA VAL A 48 11.83 -5.86 6.02
C VAL A 48 12.29 -4.42 6.16
N ASP A 49 13.26 -4.01 5.33
CA ASP A 49 13.80 -2.65 5.39
C ASP A 49 12.76 -1.63 4.94
N HIS A 50 11.94 -1.96 3.94
CA HIS A 50 10.83 -1.11 3.51
C HIS A 50 9.80 -0.93 4.63
N PHE A 51 9.46 -2.01 5.33
CA PHE A 51 8.53 -1.94 6.46
C PHE A 51 9.08 -1.03 7.55
N LEU A 52 10.32 -1.23 7.98
CA LEU A 52 10.98 -0.41 9.00
C LEU A 52 11.09 1.05 8.55
N GLN A 53 11.51 1.30 7.30
CA GLN A 53 11.58 2.66 6.75
C GLN A 53 10.21 3.35 6.76
N PHE A 54 9.15 2.65 6.36
CA PHE A 54 7.81 3.24 6.27
C PHE A 54 7.17 3.46 7.65
N CYS A 55 7.31 2.49 8.57
CA CYS A 55 6.73 2.56 9.91
C CYS A 55 7.52 3.49 10.86
N ASP A 56 8.84 3.45 10.81
CA ASP A 56 9.72 4.07 11.82
C ASP A 56 10.60 5.21 11.25
N GLY A 57 10.83 5.23 9.94
CA GLY A 57 12.06 5.75 9.33
C GLY A 57 12.08 7.20 8.84
N PHE A 58 11.18 8.09 9.26
CA PHE A 58 11.12 9.46 8.69
C PHE A 58 11.03 10.60 9.71
N GLY A 59 11.32 10.36 10.99
CA GLY A 59 11.63 11.40 11.97
C GLY A 59 10.47 12.28 12.49
N ALA A 60 9.27 12.23 11.89
CA ALA A 60 8.08 12.88 12.45
C ALA A 60 7.35 11.96 13.45
N GLU A 61 6.65 12.54 14.44
CA GLU A 61 5.74 11.81 15.33
C GLU A 61 4.55 11.27 14.53
N LYS A 62 4.74 10.09 13.93
CA LYS A 62 3.72 9.42 13.14
C LYS A 62 2.95 8.42 13.99
N ASN A 63 1.69 8.21 13.65
CA ASN A 63 0.91 7.12 14.21
C ASN A 63 1.43 5.77 13.65
N HIS A 64 2.41 5.19 14.36
CA HIS A 64 3.06 3.94 14.01
C HIS A 64 2.04 2.81 13.70
N SER A 65 0.95 2.71 14.49
CA SER A 65 -0.08 1.69 14.22
C SER A 65 -0.80 1.92 12.89
N THR A 66 -1.06 3.18 12.50
CA THR A 66 -1.65 3.49 11.20
C THR A 66 -0.66 3.23 10.08
N CYS A 67 0.61 3.63 10.22
CA CYS A 67 1.66 3.37 9.23
C CYS A 67 1.82 1.88 8.93
N CYS A 68 1.96 1.06 9.96
CA CYS A 68 2.13 -0.38 9.77
C CYS A 68 0.83 -1.04 9.31
N GLY A 69 -0.33 -0.57 9.78
CA GLY A 69 -1.62 -1.02 9.27
C GLY A 69 -1.78 -0.73 7.77
N TRP A 70 -1.40 0.46 7.32
CA TRP A 70 -1.40 0.85 5.92
C TRP A 70 -0.46 -0.02 5.08
N TRP A 71 0.77 -0.23 5.55
CA TRP A 71 1.74 -1.06 4.84
C TRP A 71 1.19 -2.47 4.60
N VAL A 72 0.57 -3.08 5.62
CA VAL A 72 -0.06 -4.41 5.51
C VAL A 72 -1.27 -4.37 4.58
N ALA A 73 -2.12 -3.35 4.67
CA ALA A 73 -3.29 -3.20 3.81
C ALA A 73 -2.90 -3.06 2.33
N LEU A 74 -1.93 -2.20 2.01
CA LEU A 74 -1.49 -1.95 0.65
C LEU A 74 -0.82 -3.19 0.04
N THR A 75 0.14 -3.81 0.74
CA THR A 75 0.82 -5.02 0.25
C THR A 75 -0.16 -6.18 0.05
N SER A 76 -1.09 -6.40 0.98
CA SER A 76 -2.13 -7.44 0.83
C SER A 76 -3.06 -7.17 -0.35
N THR A 77 -3.40 -5.91 -0.58
CA THR A 77 -4.29 -5.51 -1.69
C THR A 77 -3.57 -5.62 -3.04
N ILE A 78 -2.29 -5.24 -3.13
CA ILE A 78 -1.45 -5.48 -4.31
C ILE A 78 -1.43 -6.96 -4.67
N TRP A 79 -1.17 -7.83 -3.69
CA TRP A 79 -1.16 -9.27 -3.90
C TRP A 79 -2.52 -9.80 -4.40
N LYS A 80 -3.61 -9.34 -3.79
CA LYS A 80 -4.99 -9.70 -4.19
C LYS A 80 -5.29 -9.29 -5.63
N HIS A 81 -4.96 -8.06 -6.02
CA HIS A 81 -5.20 -7.55 -7.38
C HIS A 81 -4.31 -8.22 -8.42
N ARG A 82 -3.04 -8.53 -8.08
CA ARG A 82 -2.17 -9.37 -8.92
C ARG A 82 -2.77 -10.77 -9.14
N ASN A 83 -3.37 -11.37 -8.12
CA ASN A 83 -4.05 -12.65 -8.26
C ASN A 83 -5.33 -12.57 -9.09
N PHE A 84 -6.09 -11.47 -9.00
CA PHE A 84 -7.24 -11.26 -9.88
C PHE A 84 -6.83 -11.14 -11.35
N LEU A 85 -5.70 -10.48 -11.63
CA LEU A 85 -5.16 -10.44 -12.98
C LEU A 85 -4.83 -11.85 -13.49
N ILE A 86 -4.11 -12.65 -12.72
CA ILE A 86 -3.65 -13.97 -13.19
C ILE A 86 -4.75 -15.02 -13.24
N PHE A 87 -5.61 -15.07 -12.22
CA PHE A 87 -6.57 -16.16 -12.06
C PHE A 87 -7.97 -15.82 -12.53
N GLN A 88 -8.27 -14.54 -12.77
CA GLN A 88 -9.60 -14.07 -13.16
C GLN A 88 -9.58 -13.13 -14.37
N ASP A 89 -8.42 -12.89 -14.98
CA ASP A 89 -8.23 -12.01 -16.14
C ASP A 89 -8.80 -10.60 -15.92
N LYS A 90 -8.78 -10.13 -14.66
CA LYS A 90 -9.22 -8.78 -14.31
C LYS A 90 -8.07 -7.80 -14.49
N PRO A 91 -8.28 -6.65 -15.16
CA PRO A 91 -7.21 -5.68 -15.35
C PRO A 91 -6.67 -5.18 -14.01
N PHE A 92 -5.36 -4.97 -13.96
CA PHE A 92 -4.73 -4.34 -12.80
C PHE A 92 -4.91 -2.81 -12.88
N GLU A 93 -5.70 -2.27 -11.95
CA GLU A 93 -6.05 -0.84 -11.89
C GLU A 93 -5.48 -0.22 -10.61
N PRO A 94 -4.36 0.53 -10.65
CA PRO A 94 -3.70 1.07 -9.45
C PRO A 94 -4.65 1.90 -8.57
N GLN A 95 -5.54 2.69 -9.17
CA GLN A 95 -6.54 3.47 -8.43
C GLN A 95 -7.45 2.56 -7.58
N LYS A 96 -7.89 1.42 -8.14
CA LYS A 96 -8.72 0.46 -7.41
C LYS A 96 -7.96 -0.22 -6.27
N VAL A 97 -6.67 -0.50 -6.48
CA VAL A 97 -5.78 -0.98 -5.41
C VAL A 97 -5.71 0.02 -4.26
N MET A 98 -5.54 1.30 -4.57
CA MET A 98 -5.49 2.38 -3.57
C MET A 98 -6.80 2.46 -2.78
N GLU A 99 -7.94 2.49 -3.47
CA GLU A 99 -9.28 2.52 -2.85
C GLU A 99 -9.53 1.33 -1.93
N ASP A 100 -9.22 0.11 -2.39
CA ASP A 100 -9.43 -1.11 -1.61
C ASP A 100 -8.50 -1.17 -0.39
N ALA A 101 -7.26 -0.68 -0.51
CA ALA A 101 -6.31 -0.58 0.61
C ALA A 101 -6.79 0.45 1.64
N MET A 102 -7.23 1.63 1.20
CA MET A 102 -7.85 2.67 2.04
C MET A 102 -9.06 2.14 2.79
N PHE A 103 -9.96 1.44 2.09
CA PHE A 103 -11.13 0.84 2.71
C PHE A 103 -10.75 -0.22 3.75
N SER A 104 -9.71 -1.02 3.46
CA SER A 104 -9.22 -2.04 4.39
C SER A 104 -8.72 -1.43 5.70
N ILE A 105 -7.81 -0.43 5.65
CA ILE A 105 -7.31 0.20 6.88
C ILE A 105 -8.41 0.96 7.63
N TRP A 106 -9.30 1.67 6.94
CA TRP A 106 -10.44 2.34 7.56
C TRP A 106 -11.35 1.34 8.29
N SER A 107 -11.64 0.20 7.67
CA SER A 107 -12.46 -0.84 8.29
C SER A 107 -11.81 -1.40 9.55
N TRP A 108 -10.48 -1.54 9.57
CA TRP A 108 -9.73 -2.00 10.73
C TRP A 108 -9.72 -0.96 11.85
N LEU A 109 -9.53 0.33 11.52
CA LEU A 109 -9.61 1.43 12.47
C LEU A 109 -11.01 1.51 13.10
N LYS A 110 -12.05 1.45 12.27
CA LYS A 110 -13.46 1.45 12.70
C LYS A 110 -13.79 0.27 13.60
N ALA A 111 -13.27 -0.92 13.31
CA ALA A 111 -13.48 -2.11 14.14
C ALA A 111 -12.74 -2.05 15.49
N ARG A 112 -11.59 -1.37 15.54
CA ARG A 112 -10.76 -1.26 16.77
C ARG A 112 -11.24 -0.18 17.73
N GLN A 113 -11.79 0.93 17.22
CA GLN A 113 -12.14 2.10 18.05
C GLN A 113 -13.63 2.10 18.42
N LYS A 114 -13.92 2.03 19.73
CA LYS A 114 -15.30 2.19 20.23
C LYS A 114 -15.80 3.61 19.92
N GLY A 115 -16.97 3.72 19.29
CA GLY A 115 -17.57 5.01 18.94
C GLY A 115 -17.03 5.64 17.65
N TYR A 116 -16.27 4.91 16.84
CA TYR A 116 -15.77 5.42 15.56
C TYR A 116 -16.91 5.68 14.56
N ASN A 117 -17.27 6.95 14.41
CA ASN A 117 -18.38 7.39 13.55
C ASN A 117 -17.91 8.16 12.30
N ILE A 118 -16.62 8.05 11.95
CA ILE A 118 -16.09 8.70 10.75
C ILE A 118 -16.46 7.85 9.52
N SER A 119 -17.19 8.45 8.58
CA SER A 119 -17.52 7.81 7.31
C SER A 119 -16.26 7.59 6.47
N PHE A 120 -16.25 6.57 5.62
CA PHE A 120 -15.11 6.29 4.75
C PHE A 120 -14.72 7.51 3.91
N ASN A 121 -15.69 8.16 3.27
CA ASN A 121 -15.45 9.34 2.42
C ASN A 121 -14.78 10.48 3.19
N HIS A 122 -15.24 10.78 4.40
CA HIS A 122 -14.64 11.83 5.22
C HIS A 122 -13.21 11.45 5.63
N TRP A 123 -13.01 10.20 6.02
CA TRP A 123 -11.69 9.70 6.42
C TRP A 123 -10.70 9.69 5.25
N SER A 124 -11.10 9.20 4.07
CA SER A 124 -10.23 9.10 2.90
C SER A 124 -9.80 10.46 2.37
N SER A 125 -10.68 11.47 2.44
CA SER A 125 -10.33 12.84 2.06
C SER A 125 -9.36 13.52 3.03
N ASN A 126 -9.26 13.04 4.26
CA ASN A 126 -8.38 13.57 5.31
C ASN A 126 -7.38 12.50 5.79
N ILE A 127 -7.01 11.58 4.89
CA ILE A 127 -6.24 10.38 5.24
C ILE A 127 -4.92 10.72 5.96
N SER A 128 -4.24 11.81 5.56
CA SER A 128 -3.00 12.27 6.19
C SER A 128 -3.13 12.50 7.69
N GLU A 129 -4.27 12.99 8.19
CA GLU A 129 -4.51 13.21 9.62
C GLU A 129 -4.45 11.92 10.44
N SER A 130 -4.70 10.77 9.81
CA SER A 130 -4.65 9.47 10.49
C SER A 130 -3.24 8.94 10.70
N PHE A 131 -2.26 9.49 9.98
CA PHE A 131 -0.86 9.08 10.05
C PHE A 131 -0.03 9.91 11.04
N GLY A 132 -0.61 10.92 11.70
CA GLY A 132 0.09 11.81 12.64
C GLY A 132 0.49 13.12 12.00
#